data_AF-A0A966EV84-F1
#
_entry.id   AF-A0A966EV84-F1
#
_cell.length_a   1.000
_cell.length_b   1.000
_cell.length_c   1.000
_cell.angle_alpha   90.00
_cell.angle_beta   90.00
_cell.angle_gamma   90.00
#
_symmetry.space_group_name_H-M   'P 1'
#
loop_
_entity.id
_entity.type
_entity.pdbx_description
1 polymer ?
#
loop_
_entity_poly.entity_id
_entity_poly.type
_entity_poly.pdbx_seq_one_letter_code
_entity_poly.pdbx_strand_id
1 'polypeptide(L)'
;MPSQVLAATLDGRILLQVQANGEAWYINPLNSSRYYLGRPENAFELMRSLGLGASNYDIGNYQKTKAPARLSGRILLQVQDKGQAFYVNPLDLKLYYLGRPNDAFYLMRSLGLGITNNDLNKIKVAPTSAPVSSSLTENISQNQVEVRAEEVPAKIISESQTWIKDSSKNFSFKYKNENQSLTLNLSSSLYEAYKSSAKVLTYQSNNKPANFRDAFYGIFLEFKNGDDSIKDLVAKGREVANSKNWTEDELLEYLLALIQYISYDYSKIENGLSTNPFYPYESLYLKKGVCSDKTFLALALIRELGYGGAILDFPDINHSALGLSCPLEYSVRGSGYCFVETTNYFPLGVIPQSIDGGLAFTSASNFSNLFNDTPLGTIEIYQKSSGQSYNGIYNLRLRVEALKQLNQDLQTMPAEAKALELDLTAKEVEINLMKAQIDIYLSQDKNTEYNALVQEFNALVNEYNELLKVYRAKVESYNLKAIDYNRLSKEFYQL
;
A
#
# COMPACT_ATOMS: atom_id res chain seq x y z
N MET A 1 -16.04 3.27 55.38
CA MET A 1 -16.76 3.57 54.12
C MET A 1 -16.16 2.72 53.00
N PRO A 2 -16.74 1.57 52.62
CA PRO A 2 -16.20 0.76 51.53
C PRO A 2 -17.08 0.86 50.29
N SER A 3 -16.82 1.85 49.44
CA SER A 3 -17.32 1.88 48.05
C SER A 3 -16.19 2.15 47.05
N GLN A 4 -14.92 2.07 47.47
CA GLN A 4 -13.77 2.51 46.67
C GLN A 4 -12.76 1.40 46.34
N VAL A 5 -13.08 0.13 46.58
CA VAL A 5 -12.11 -0.99 46.41
C VAL A 5 -12.55 -2.05 45.39
N LEU A 6 -13.61 -1.83 44.62
CA LEU A 6 -13.94 -2.70 43.45
C LEU A 6 -13.70 -2.05 42.08
N ALA A 7 -13.20 -0.82 42.04
CA ALA A 7 -12.74 -0.14 40.83
C ALA A 7 -11.22 -0.32 40.65
N ALA A 8 -10.75 -1.57 40.68
CA ALA A 8 -9.54 -1.93 39.96
C ALA A 8 -9.85 -1.66 38.48
N THR A 9 -9.38 -0.51 38.00
CA THR A 9 -9.79 0.15 36.76
C THR A 9 -9.89 -0.84 35.61
N LEU A 10 -11.07 -0.94 34.98
CA LEU A 10 -11.30 -1.82 33.82
C LEU A 10 -10.47 -1.38 32.59
N ASP A 11 -9.78 -0.24 32.68
CA ASP A 11 -8.83 0.25 31.69
C ASP A 11 -7.81 -0.81 31.31
N GLY A 12 -7.65 -0.99 30.00
CA GLY A 12 -6.74 -1.98 29.46
C GLY A 12 -7.29 -3.41 29.43
N ARG A 13 -8.43 -3.69 30.07
CA ARG A 13 -8.98 -5.05 30.13
C ARG A 13 -9.78 -5.38 28.87
N ILE A 14 -9.84 -6.67 28.60
CA ILE A 14 -10.80 -7.26 27.67
C ILE A 14 -12.00 -7.74 28.49
N LEU A 15 -13.19 -7.37 28.08
CA LEU A 15 -14.45 -7.71 28.75
C LEU A 15 -15.29 -8.60 27.86
N LEU A 16 -15.96 -9.58 28.46
CA LEU A 16 -16.89 -10.49 27.80
C LEU A 16 -18.29 -10.26 28.33
N GLN A 17 -19.21 -9.91 27.44
CA GLN A 17 -20.59 -9.65 27.78
C GLN A 17 -21.32 -10.98 28.04
N VAL A 18 -21.61 -11.30 29.31
CA VAL A 18 -22.12 -12.64 29.68
C VAL A 18 -23.65 -12.77 29.62
N GLN A 19 -24.37 -11.68 29.36
CA GLN A 19 -25.84 -11.61 29.32
C GLN A 19 -26.39 -11.35 27.92
N ALA A 20 -25.59 -11.63 26.89
CA ALA A 20 -25.94 -11.47 25.48
C ALA A 20 -25.25 -12.57 24.65
N ASN A 21 -24.73 -12.27 23.45
CA ASN A 21 -24.12 -13.28 22.58
C ASN A 21 -22.64 -13.57 22.90
N GLY A 22 -22.14 -13.12 24.05
CA GLY A 22 -20.73 -13.27 24.41
C GLY A 22 -19.82 -12.30 23.67
N GLU A 23 -20.33 -11.10 23.35
CA GLU A 23 -19.59 -10.03 22.70
C GLU A 23 -18.33 -9.65 23.50
N ALA A 24 -17.22 -9.45 22.79
CA ALA A 24 -15.95 -9.05 23.37
C ALA A 24 -15.69 -7.56 23.17
N TRP A 25 -15.17 -6.91 24.21
CA TRP A 25 -14.90 -5.48 24.26
C TRP A 25 -13.50 -5.21 24.79
N TYR A 26 -12.79 -4.26 24.21
CA TYR A 26 -11.52 -3.77 24.74
C TYR A 26 -11.70 -2.39 25.34
N ILE A 27 -11.25 -2.18 26.57
CA ILE A 27 -11.25 -0.86 27.21
C ILE A 27 -9.90 -0.21 26.96
N ASN A 28 -9.86 0.83 26.13
CA ASN A 28 -8.61 1.50 25.81
C ASN A 28 -8.17 2.37 27.01
N PRO A 29 -7.00 2.10 27.63
CA PRO A 29 -6.54 2.81 28.82
C PRO A 29 -6.18 4.29 28.56
N LEU A 30 -6.15 4.73 27.30
CA LEU A 30 -5.91 6.14 26.96
C LEU A 30 -7.15 7.02 27.04
N ASN A 31 -8.34 6.44 26.85
CA ASN A 31 -9.59 7.21 26.77
C ASN A 31 -10.76 6.57 27.54
N SER A 32 -10.50 5.49 28.27
CA SER A 32 -11.46 4.72 29.08
C SER A 32 -12.74 4.34 28.34
N SER A 33 -12.68 4.27 27.00
CA SER A 33 -13.82 3.93 26.15
C SER A 33 -13.75 2.46 25.74
N ARG A 34 -14.91 1.82 25.64
CA ARG A 34 -15.06 0.45 25.17
C ARG A 34 -15.13 0.41 23.65
N TYR A 35 -14.32 -0.47 23.06
CA TYR A 35 -14.31 -0.77 21.64
C TYR A 35 -14.85 -2.17 21.43
N TYR A 36 -15.82 -2.30 20.52
CA TYR A 36 -16.36 -3.60 20.14
C TYR A 36 -15.33 -4.33 19.29
N LEU A 37 -14.95 -5.54 19.70
CA LEU A 37 -13.94 -6.33 18.97
C LEU A 37 -14.55 -7.04 17.76
N GLY A 38 -15.83 -7.39 17.77
CA GLY A 38 -16.49 -8.01 16.62
C GLY A 38 -15.85 -9.32 16.16
N ARG A 39 -15.67 -9.48 14.84
CA ARG A 39 -15.03 -10.65 14.22
C ARG A 39 -13.50 -10.60 14.38
N PRO A 40 -12.80 -11.76 14.33
CA PRO A 40 -11.35 -11.83 14.52
C PRO A 40 -10.54 -10.83 13.68
N GLU A 41 -10.89 -10.67 12.40
CA GLU A 41 -10.20 -9.76 11.47
C GLU A 41 -10.36 -8.29 11.92
N ASN A 42 -11.59 -7.89 12.25
CA ASN A 42 -11.90 -6.54 12.72
C ASN A 42 -11.25 -6.25 14.08
N ALA A 43 -11.27 -7.22 14.99
CA ALA A 43 -10.62 -7.11 16.30
C ALA A 43 -9.11 -6.88 16.15
N PHE A 44 -8.49 -7.66 15.24
CA PHE A 44 -7.07 -7.57 14.98
C PHE A 44 -6.68 -6.22 14.38
N GLU A 45 -7.40 -5.74 13.37
CA GLU A 45 -7.17 -4.43 12.78
C GLU A 45 -7.39 -3.29 13.77
N LEU A 46 -8.49 -3.35 14.53
CA LEU A 46 -8.81 -2.39 15.58
C LEU A 46 -7.72 -2.34 16.65
N MET A 47 -7.25 -3.48 17.15
CA MET A 47 -6.26 -3.49 18.23
C MET A 47 -4.89 -3.05 17.75
N ARG A 48 -4.55 -3.30 16.49
CA ARG A 48 -3.36 -2.73 15.87
C ARG A 48 -3.49 -1.21 15.69
N SER A 49 -4.65 -0.70 15.27
CA SER A 49 -4.84 0.76 15.14
C SER A 49 -4.76 1.49 16.49
N LEU A 50 -5.08 0.81 17.59
CA LEU A 50 -4.91 1.33 18.95
C LEU A 50 -3.49 1.11 19.54
N GLY A 51 -2.61 0.44 18.79
CA GLY A 51 -1.29 0.02 19.25
C GLY A 51 -0.25 1.13 19.33
N LEU A 52 0.62 1.05 20.33
CA LEU A 52 1.80 1.89 20.53
C LEU A 52 3.02 1.25 19.85
N GLY A 53 3.74 2.00 19.00
CA GLY A 53 5.02 1.51 18.47
C GLY A 53 6.05 1.29 19.58
N ALA A 54 6.75 0.15 19.52
CA ALA A 54 7.82 -0.24 20.43
C ALA A 54 9.00 -0.80 19.63
N SER A 55 10.22 -0.49 20.07
CA SER A 55 11.45 -0.96 19.42
C SER A 55 11.65 -2.46 19.62
N ASN A 56 12.48 -3.10 18.78
CA ASN A 56 12.86 -4.50 18.97
C ASN A 56 13.55 -4.71 20.33
N TYR A 57 14.32 -3.72 20.77
CA TYR A 57 14.99 -3.72 22.07
C TYR A 57 13.98 -3.72 23.23
N ASP A 58 12.98 -2.83 23.19
CA ASP A 58 11.97 -2.73 24.24
C ASP A 58 11.10 -3.98 24.31
N ILE A 59 10.62 -4.48 23.16
CA ILE A 59 9.85 -5.73 23.11
C ILE A 59 10.66 -6.90 23.70
N GLY A 60 11.92 -7.04 23.27
CA GLY A 60 12.80 -8.09 23.77
C GLY A 60 13.12 -7.96 25.26
N ASN A 61 13.20 -6.74 25.80
CA ASN A 61 13.37 -6.51 27.23
C ASN A 61 12.10 -6.86 28.01
N TYR A 62 10.93 -6.35 27.59
CA TYR A 62 9.66 -6.56 28.30
C TYR A 62 9.20 -8.03 28.29
N GLN A 63 9.56 -8.80 27.27
CA GLN A 63 9.32 -10.25 27.28
C GLN A 63 10.11 -10.97 28.39
N LYS A 64 11.29 -10.45 28.77
CA LYS A 64 12.14 -11.02 29.83
C LYS A 64 11.77 -10.53 31.22
N THR A 65 11.48 -9.23 31.35
CA THR A 65 11.37 -8.54 32.66
C THR A 65 9.95 -8.05 32.99
N LYS A 66 8.98 -8.28 32.09
CA LYS A 66 7.62 -7.69 32.05
C LYS A 66 7.61 -6.25 31.55
N ALA A 67 6.45 -5.78 31.12
CA ALA A 67 6.25 -4.40 30.72
C ALA A 67 6.17 -3.47 31.94
N PRO A 68 6.61 -2.21 31.83
CA PRO A 68 6.33 -1.17 32.82
C PRO A 68 4.83 -1.01 33.09
N ALA A 69 4.45 -0.69 34.32
CA ALA A 69 3.04 -0.52 34.71
C ALA A 69 2.29 0.54 33.88
N ARG A 70 2.99 1.58 33.39
CA ARG A 70 2.42 2.59 32.47
C ARG A 70 1.98 2.04 31.11
N LEU A 71 2.46 0.85 30.73
CA LEU A 71 2.03 0.13 29.51
C LEU A 71 0.93 -0.89 29.81
N SER A 72 0.46 -0.98 31.05
CA SER A 72 -0.63 -1.86 31.45
C SER A 72 -1.83 -1.73 30.51
N GLY A 73 -2.24 -2.83 29.91
CA GLY A 73 -3.40 -2.88 29.03
C GLY A 73 -3.20 -2.33 27.62
N ARG A 74 -2.00 -1.86 27.28
CA ARG A 74 -1.70 -1.33 25.95
C ARG A 74 -1.46 -2.46 24.96
N ILE A 75 -1.75 -2.18 23.69
CA ILE A 75 -1.24 -2.97 22.56
C ILE A 75 0.10 -2.34 22.14
N LEU A 76 1.14 -3.15 21.97
CA LEU A 76 2.46 -2.74 21.50
C LEU A 76 2.69 -3.31 20.10
N LEU A 77 3.13 -2.46 19.17
CA LEU A 77 3.50 -2.82 17.81
C LEU A 77 5.01 -2.80 17.66
N GLN A 78 5.60 -3.91 17.26
CA GLN A 78 7.02 -4.01 16.97
C GLN A 78 7.30 -3.41 15.59
N VAL A 79 7.78 -2.17 15.57
CA VAL A 79 7.86 -1.34 14.34
C VAL A 79 9.14 -1.52 13.53
N GLN A 80 10.14 -2.23 14.07
CA GLN A 80 11.43 -2.48 13.43
C GLN A 80 11.58 -3.93 12.92
N ASP A 81 10.46 -4.64 12.77
CA ASP A 81 10.39 -6.03 12.28
C ASP A 81 9.08 -6.20 11.47
N LYS A 82 8.59 -7.43 11.27
CA LYS A 82 7.36 -7.82 10.54
C LYS A 82 6.04 -7.22 11.10
N GLY A 83 6.09 -6.16 11.90
CA GLY A 83 4.93 -5.47 12.44
C GLY A 83 4.18 -6.31 13.46
N GLN A 84 4.85 -7.14 14.26
CA GLN A 84 4.23 -7.99 15.27
C GLN A 84 3.48 -7.16 16.33
N ALA A 85 2.39 -7.68 16.87
CA ALA A 85 1.57 -7.00 17.88
C ALA A 85 1.51 -7.81 19.19
N PHE A 86 1.61 -7.12 20.33
CA PHE A 86 1.59 -7.71 21.66
C PHE A 86 0.59 -6.98 22.55
N TYR A 87 -0.20 -7.71 23.32
CA TYR A 87 -1.05 -7.15 24.38
C TYR A 87 -0.34 -7.23 25.73
N VAL A 88 -0.24 -6.10 26.43
CA VAL A 88 0.28 -6.06 27.80
C VAL A 88 -0.87 -6.35 28.75
N ASN A 89 -0.91 -7.53 29.35
CA ASN A 89 -2.00 -7.90 30.25
C ASN A 89 -1.93 -7.06 31.55
N PRO A 90 -2.99 -6.31 31.92
CA PRO A 90 -2.99 -5.48 33.12
C PRO A 90 -2.76 -6.22 34.43
N LEU A 91 -3.02 -7.53 34.45
CA LEU A 91 -2.95 -8.33 35.68
C LEU A 91 -1.53 -8.79 36.02
N ASP A 92 -0.69 -9.01 35.02
CA ASP A 92 0.66 -9.57 35.21
C ASP A 92 1.78 -8.84 34.46
N LEU A 93 1.41 -7.82 33.68
CA LEU A 93 2.27 -6.99 32.83
C LEU A 93 3.07 -7.79 31.80
N LYS A 94 2.66 -9.03 31.49
CA LYS A 94 3.31 -9.83 30.45
C LYS A 94 2.83 -9.43 29.07
N LEU A 95 3.73 -9.53 28.10
CA LEU A 95 3.42 -9.38 26.68
C LEU A 95 2.85 -10.70 26.17
N TYR A 96 1.63 -10.64 25.66
CA TYR A 96 1.00 -11.74 24.94
C TYR A 96 1.01 -11.44 23.46
N TYR A 97 1.69 -12.28 22.68
CA TYR A 97 1.75 -12.13 21.24
C TYR A 97 0.38 -12.36 20.62
N LEU A 98 -0.07 -11.42 19.77
CA LEU A 98 -1.38 -11.49 19.15
C LEU A 98 -1.41 -12.39 17.91
N GLY A 99 -0.27 -12.69 17.29
CA GLY A 99 -0.24 -13.66 16.18
C GLY A 99 -1.12 -13.29 15.00
N ARG A 100 -1.87 -14.28 14.48
CA ARG A 100 -2.87 -14.10 13.42
C ARG A 100 -4.24 -13.72 14.04
N PRO A 101 -5.19 -13.21 13.26
CA PRO A 101 -6.51 -12.79 13.76
C PRO A 101 -7.20 -13.81 14.68
N ASN A 102 -7.22 -15.09 14.29
CA ASN A 102 -7.82 -16.15 15.11
C ASN A 102 -7.06 -16.40 16.42
N ASP A 103 -5.73 -16.35 16.40
CA ASP A 103 -4.88 -16.57 17.58
C ASP A 103 -5.09 -15.43 18.59
N ALA A 104 -5.10 -14.18 18.11
CA ALA A 104 -5.42 -12.99 18.90
C ALA A 104 -6.79 -13.12 19.56
N PHE A 105 -7.80 -13.52 18.77
CA PHE A 105 -9.17 -13.65 19.24
C PHE A 105 -9.30 -14.67 20.38
N TYR A 106 -8.70 -15.85 20.25
CA TYR A 106 -8.72 -16.87 21.31
C TYR A 106 -7.99 -16.41 22.56
N LEU A 107 -6.81 -15.83 22.40
CA LEU A 107 -6.02 -15.27 23.49
C LEU A 107 -6.84 -14.22 24.26
N MET A 108 -7.45 -13.27 23.54
CA MET A 108 -8.21 -12.18 24.14
C MET A 108 -9.45 -12.66 24.88
N ARG A 109 -10.16 -13.65 24.33
CA ARG A 109 -11.28 -14.30 25.05
C ARG A 109 -10.79 -15.05 26.29
N SER A 110 -9.65 -15.72 26.25
CA SER A 110 -9.11 -16.43 27.43
C SER A 110 -8.69 -15.50 28.57
N LEU A 111 -8.29 -14.26 28.24
CA LEU A 111 -7.92 -13.22 29.21
C LEU A 111 -9.11 -12.33 29.60
N GLY A 112 -10.28 -12.56 29.01
CA GLY A 112 -11.46 -11.73 29.13
C GLY A 112 -12.14 -11.85 30.50
N LEU A 113 -12.53 -10.72 31.06
CA LEU A 113 -13.33 -10.64 32.29
C LEU A 113 -14.82 -10.60 31.94
N GLY A 114 -15.63 -11.49 32.52
CA GLY A 114 -17.09 -11.44 32.36
C GLY A 114 -17.69 -10.15 32.94
N ILE A 115 -18.59 -9.50 32.20
CA ILE A 115 -19.29 -8.27 32.63
C ILE A 115 -20.78 -8.32 32.31
N THR A 116 -21.61 -7.76 33.20
CA THR A 116 -23.06 -7.62 33.02
C THR A 116 -23.40 -6.49 32.04
N ASN A 117 -24.59 -6.53 31.43
CA ASN A 117 -25.03 -5.45 30.53
C ASN A 117 -25.14 -4.11 31.26
N ASN A 118 -25.59 -4.14 32.53
CA ASN A 118 -25.73 -2.95 33.36
C ASN A 118 -24.38 -2.28 33.67
N ASP A 119 -23.34 -3.05 33.96
CA ASP A 119 -22.02 -2.51 34.24
C ASP A 119 -21.27 -2.12 32.96
N LEU A 120 -21.44 -2.90 31.89
CA LEU A 120 -20.87 -2.56 30.59
C LEU A 120 -21.39 -1.18 30.13
N ASN A 121 -22.70 -0.91 30.24
CA ASN A 121 -23.36 0.35 29.85
C ASN A 121 -22.90 1.60 30.60
N LYS A 122 -22.17 1.44 31.70
CA LYS A 122 -21.53 2.56 32.41
C LYS A 122 -20.24 3.02 31.71
N ILE A 123 -19.72 2.26 30.75
CA ILE A 123 -18.49 2.54 30.01
C ILE A 123 -18.84 3.16 28.65
N LYS A 124 -18.23 4.31 28.34
CA LYS A 124 -18.45 5.06 27.09
C LYS A 124 -18.10 4.22 25.87
N VAL A 125 -18.99 4.16 24.88
CA VAL A 125 -18.74 3.52 23.58
C VAL A 125 -17.84 4.42 22.73
N ALA A 126 -16.81 3.84 22.10
CA ALA A 126 -15.94 4.57 21.19
C ALA A 126 -16.69 5.02 19.91
N PRO A 127 -16.34 6.18 19.30
CA PRO A 127 -17.08 6.76 18.15
C PRO A 127 -17.16 5.88 16.89
N THR A 128 -16.32 4.84 16.79
CA THR A 128 -16.21 3.96 15.63
C THR A 128 -16.74 2.54 15.84
N SER A 129 -17.33 2.22 17.00
CA SER A 129 -17.75 0.84 17.35
C SER A 129 -19.25 0.58 17.24
N ALA A 130 -19.98 1.38 16.47
CA ALA A 130 -21.39 1.09 16.17
C ALA A 130 -21.49 -0.14 15.25
N PRO A 131 -22.37 -1.12 15.56
CA PRO A 131 -22.55 -2.30 14.71
C PRO A 131 -23.15 -1.90 13.38
N VAL A 132 -22.45 -2.20 12.28
CA VAL A 132 -22.98 -2.14 10.92
C VAL A 132 -23.98 -3.31 10.79
N SER A 133 -25.26 -3.01 10.84
CA SER A 133 -26.31 -3.99 10.56
C SER A 133 -26.35 -4.31 9.07
N SER A 134 -26.13 -5.58 8.73
CA SER A 134 -26.31 -6.16 7.41
C SER A 134 -27.78 -6.52 7.15
N SER A 135 -28.40 -5.92 6.13
CA SER A 135 -29.57 -6.40 5.37
C SER A 135 -29.77 -5.39 4.21
N LEU A 136 -30.15 -5.67 2.96
CA LEU A 136 -30.91 -6.75 2.32
C LEU A 136 -30.47 -6.90 0.83
N THR A 137 -30.77 -8.08 0.31
CA THR A 137 -30.71 -8.56 -1.08
C THR A 137 -31.82 -8.00 -2.01
N GLU A 138 -31.46 -7.99 -3.31
CA GLU A 138 -32.25 -8.37 -4.51
C GLU A 138 -33.25 -7.46 -5.25
N ASN A 139 -33.01 -7.46 -6.58
CA ASN A 139 -33.89 -7.41 -7.76
C ASN A 139 -34.45 -6.07 -8.29
N ILE A 140 -34.25 -5.83 -9.60
CA ILE A 140 -35.32 -5.80 -10.63
C ILE A 140 -34.75 -5.76 -12.07
N SER A 141 -35.22 -6.73 -12.86
CA SER A 141 -35.54 -6.85 -14.29
C SER A 141 -34.73 -6.20 -15.43
N GLN A 142 -34.34 -7.10 -16.35
CA GLN A 142 -34.45 -7.08 -17.82
C GLN A 142 -35.29 -5.96 -18.47
N ASN A 143 -34.75 -5.40 -19.56
CA ASN A 143 -35.54 -5.13 -20.76
C ASN A 143 -34.67 -5.24 -22.02
N GLN A 144 -35.03 -6.18 -22.90
CA GLN A 144 -34.50 -6.34 -24.25
C GLN A 144 -35.26 -5.41 -25.19
N VAL A 145 -34.55 -4.75 -26.10
CA VAL A 145 -35.13 -4.11 -27.29
C VAL A 145 -34.40 -4.63 -28.52
N GLU A 146 -35.16 -5.33 -29.34
CA GLU A 146 -34.82 -5.90 -30.64
C GLU A 146 -35.01 -4.82 -31.71
N VAL A 147 -33.99 -4.56 -32.56
CA VAL A 147 -34.15 -3.72 -33.75
C VAL A 147 -33.54 -4.42 -34.95
N ARG A 148 -34.39 -4.57 -35.98
CA ARG A 148 -34.18 -5.26 -37.25
C ARG A 148 -33.12 -4.59 -38.13
N ALA A 149 -32.44 -5.42 -38.89
CA ALA A 149 -31.55 -5.06 -39.99
C ALA A 149 -32.33 -4.71 -41.26
N GLU A 150 -31.86 -3.69 -41.98
CA GLU A 150 -32.18 -3.43 -43.39
C GLU A 150 -30.89 -3.41 -44.20
N GLU A 151 -30.88 -4.16 -45.31
CA GLU A 151 -29.78 -4.29 -46.28
C GLU A 151 -29.90 -3.26 -47.41
N VAL A 152 -28.78 -2.64 -47.82
CA VAL A 152 -28.57 -2.01 -49.15
C VAL A 152 -27.04 -2.08 -49.48
N PRO A 153 -26.57 -2.03 -50.75
CA PRO A 153 -25.83 -3.12 -51.36
C PRO A 153 -24.34 -2.81 -51.63
N ALA A 154 -23.62 -3.89 -51.96
CA ALA A 154 -22.19 -4.01 -52.13
C ALA A 154 -21.50 -2.96 -53.03
N LYS A 155 -20.46 -2.33 -52.47
CA LYS A 155 -19.34 -1.74 -53.21
C LYS A 155 -18.10 -2.54 -52.86
N ILE A 156 -17.36 -2.98 -53.87
CA ILE A 156 -16.21 -3.86 -53.81
C ILE A 156 -15.15 -3.30 -52.83
N ILE A 157 -14.94 -3.99 -51.70
CA ILE A 157 -13.86 -3.73 -50.75
C ILE A 157 -12.87 -4.89 -50.88
N SER A 158 -11.59 -4.57 -51.07
CA SER A 158 -10.48 -5.51 -50.98
C SER A 158 -10.61 -6.35 -49.71
N GLU A 159 -10.54 -7.68 -49.83
CA GLU A 159 -10.68 -8.63 -48.72
C GLU A 159 -9.84 -8.18 -47.51
N SER A 160 -10.50 -7.63 -46.49
CA SER A 160 -9.87 -7.41 -45.18
C SER A 160 -9.57 -8.79 -44.63
N GLN A 161 -8.30 -9.14 -44.49
CA GLN A 161 -7.90 -10.42 -43.91
C GLN A 161 -8.47 -10.52 -42.49
N THR A 162 -9.50 -11.36 -42.31
CA THR A 162 -10.19 -11.53 -41.03
C THR A 162 -9.53 -12.64 -40.24
N TRP A 163 -8.97 -12.33 -39.07
CA TRP A 163 -8.36 -13.30 -38.17
C TRP A 163 -9.42 -13.91 -37.24
N ILE A 164 -9.53 -15.23 -37.22
CA ILE A 164 -10.49 -15.93 -36.35
C ILE A 164 -9.99 -15.83 -34.90
N LYS A 165 -10.74 -15.15 -34.03
CA LYS A 165 -10.46 -15.01 -32.58
C LYS A 165 -10.86 -16.30 -31.84
N ASP A 166 -9.96 -17.27 -31.82
CA ASP A 166 -10.16 -18.64 -31.32
C ASP A 166 -9.54 -18.92 -29.94
N SER A 167 -8.84 -17.95 -29.35
CA SER A 167 -8.14 -18.10 -28.08
C SER A 167 -8.49 -16.98 -27.10
N SER A 168 -9.21 -17.32 -26.03
CA SER A 168 -9.51 -16.36 -24.97
C SER A 168 -8.37 -16.28 -23.95
N LYS A 169 -7.82 -15.09 -23.74
CA LYS A 169 -6.75 -14.78 -22.79
C LYS A 169 -7.27 -13.89 -21.68
N ASN A 170 -7.33 -14.42 -20.46
CA ASN A 170 -7.66 -13.65 -19.26
C ASN A 170 -6.38 -13.11 -18.59
N PHE A 171 -6.30 -11.82 -18.34
CA PHE A 171 -5.22 -11.14 -17.64
C PHE A 171 -5.68 -10.74 -16.25
N SER A 172 -5.07 -11.31 -15.21
CA SER A 172 -5.33 -10.95 -13.81
C SER A 172 -4.21 -10.08 -13.27
N PHE A 173 -4.56 -8.97 -12.64
CA PHE A 173 -3.61 -7.97 -12.15
C PHE A 173 -4.21 -7.19 -10.99
N LYS A 174 -3.44 -6.30 -10.34
CA LYS A 174 -3.98 -5.35 -9.37
C LYS A 174 -3.90 -3.93 -9.94
N TYR A 175 -4.90 -3.12 -9.62
CA TYR A 175 -4.85 -1.67 -9.78
C TYR A 175 -5.58 -1.02 -8.60
N LYS A 176 -4.97 0.00 -7.98
CA LYS A 176 -5.50 0.66 -6.77
C LYS A 176 -5.85 -0.32 -5.65
N ASN A 177 -4.98 -1.31 -5.42
CA ASN A 177 -5.15 -2.43 -4.46
C ASN A 177 -6.34 -3.36 -4.71
N GLU A 178 -7.11 -3.17 -5.77
CA GLU A 178 -8.20 -4.06 -6.14
C GLU A 178 -7.70 -5.11 -7.14
N ASN A 179 -8.17 -6.35 -7.01
CA ASN A 179 -7.94 -7.37 -8.02
C ASN A 179 -8.79 -7.05 -9.26
N GLN A 180 -8.14 -7.06 -10.42
CA GLN A 180 -8.72 -6.71 -11.71
C GLN A 180 -8.55 -7.89 -12.68
N SER A 181 -9.45 -7.97 -13.66
CA SER A 181 -9.27 -8.88 -14.78
C SER A 181 -9.78 -8.29 -16.09
N LEU A 182 -9.01 -8.49 -17.17
CA LEU A 182 -9.46 -8.21 -18.53
C LEU A 182 -9.29 -9.44 -19.42
N THR A 183 -10.28 -9.70 -20.26
CA THR A 183 -10.26 -10.82 -21.21
C THR A 183 -10.17 -10.31 -22.64
N LEU A 184 -9.14 -10.74 -23.36
CA LEU A 184 -8.95 -10.54 -24.80
C LEU A 184 -9.21 -11.83 -25.56
N ASN A 185 -9.95 -11.76 -26.66
CA ASN A 185 -10.09 -12.87 -27.58
C ASN A 185 -9.10 -12.64 -28.72
N LEU A 186 -8.10 -13.51 -28.82
CA LEU A 186 -7.00 -13.42 -29.77
C LEU A 186 -7.07 -14.59 -30.75
N SER A 187 -6.49 -14.38 -31.93
CA SER A 187 -6.33 -15.37 -32.99
C SER A 187 -5.00 -16.11 -32.89
N SER A 188 -5.06 -17.44 -32.87
CA SER A 188 -3.89 -18.33 -32.94
C SER A 188 -3.16 -18.24 -34.29
N SER A 189 -3.88 -18.05 -35.39
CA SER A 189 -3.29 -17.91 -36.72
C SER A 189 -2.56 -16.58 -36.89
N LEU A 190 -3.08 -15.50 -36.30
CA LEU A 190 -2.35 -14.21 -36.23
C LEU A 190 -1.10 -14.33 -35.36
N TYR A 191 -1.16 -15.08 -34.25
CA TYR A 191 0.02 -15.36 -33.43
C TYR A 191 1.11 -16.07 -34.24
N GLU A 192 0.78 -17.16 -34.95
CA GLU A 192 1.74 -17.87 -35.79
C GLU A 192 2.27 -16.98 -36.94
N ALA A 193 1.45 -16.07 -37.47
CA ALA A 193 1.88 -15.09 -38.46
C ALA A 193 2.92 -14.10 -37.90
N TYR A 194 2.76 -13.60 -36.67
CA TYR A 194 3.78 -12.74 -36.03
C TYR A 194 5.04 -13.53 -35.65
N LYS A 195 4.87 -14.73 -35.08
CA LYS A 195 5.97 -15.61 -34.70
C LYS A 195 6.88 -15.97 -35.89
N SER A 196 6.29 -16.13 -37.08
CA SER A 196 7.01 -16.38 -38.34
C SER A 196 7.49 -15.10 -39.05
N SER A 197 7.16 -13.92 -38.55
CA SER A 197 7.60 -12.65 -39.14
C SER A 197 9.10 -12.44 -38.94
N ALA A 198 9.74 -11.77 -39.91
CA ALA A 198 11.15 -11.44 -39.82
C ALA A 198 11.43 -10.61 -38.57
N LYS A 199 12.47 -10.96 -37.81
CA LYS A 199 12.96 -10.22 -36.64
C LYS A 199 14.36 -9.67 -36.90
N VAL A 200 14.58 -9.25 -38.15
CA VAL A 200 15.85 -8.74 -38.67
C VAL A 200 15.56 -7.49 -39.48
N LEU A 201 16.39 -6.46 -39.32
CA LEU A 201 16.26 -5.24 -40.09
C LEU A 201 16.82 -5.43 -41.50
N THR A 202 15.94 -5.33 -42.49
CA THR A 202 16.30 -5.30 -43.91
C THR A 202 16.04 -3.91 -44.48
N TYR A 203 16.96 -3.40 -45.29
CA TYR A 203 16.84 -2.09 -45.93
C TYR A 203 17.53 -2.13 -47.30
N GLN A 204 17.04 -1.30 -48.23
CA GLN A 204 17.68 -1.15 -49.54
C GLN A 204 18.97 -0.33 -49.40
N SER A 205 20.02 -0.67 -50.16
CA SER A 205 21.32 0.01 -50.03
C SER A 205 21.27 1.52 -50.30
N ASN A 206 20.30 1.99 -51.09
CA ASN A 206 20.04 3.41 -51.36
C ASN A 206 19.11 4.09 -50.34
N ASN A 207 18.54 3.34 -49.39
CA ASN A 207 17.64 3.85 -48.34
C ASN A 207 18.06 3.31 -46.97
N LYS A 208 19.28 3.68 -46.57
CA LYS A 208 19.87 3.29 -45.29
C LYS A 208 19.22 4.06 -44.13
N PRO A 209 18.74 3.40 -43.06
CA PRO A 209 18.23 4.08 -41.89
C PRO A 209 19.27 4.99 -41.23
N ALA A 210 18.84 6.16 -40.75
CA ALA A 210 19.72 7.10 -40.04
C ALA A 210 20.23 6.51 -38.72
N ASN A 211 19.39 5.74 -38.03
CA ASN A 211 19.76 4.99 -36.83
C ASN A 211 19.26 3.55 -36.96
N PHE A 212 20.18 2.58 -36.94
CA PHE A 212 19.84 1.17 -37.13
C PHE A 212 19.07 0.57 -35.96
N ARG A 213 19.39 0.96 -34.71
CA ARG A 213 18.68 0.45 -33.53
C ARG A 213 17.26 0.99 -33.49
N ASP A 214 17.11 2.28 -33.79
CA ASP A 214 15.79 2.91 -33.91
C ASP A 214 14.91 2.21 -34.95
N ALA A 215 15.44 2.02 -36.17
CA ALA A 215 14.72 1.34 -37.24
C ALA A 215 14.41 -0.12 -36.91
N PHE A 216 15.33 -0.83 -36.26
CA PHE A 216 15.12 -2.21 -35.80
C PHE A 216 13.97 -2.30 -34.79
N TYR A 217 13.90 -1.38 -33.83
CA TYR A 217 12.77 -1.33 -32.88
C TYR A 217 11.46 -0.96 -33.56
N GLY A 218 11.49 -0.12 -34.60
CA GLY A 218 10.32 0.23 -35.40
C GLY A 218 9.59 -0.99 -35.99
N ILE A 219 10.32 -2.04 -36.37
CA ILE A 219 9.73 -3.29 -36.91
C ILE A 219 8.69 -3.88 -35.95
N PHE A 220 8.96 -3.88 -34.64
CA PHE A 220 8.07 -4.46 -33.64
C PHE A 220 6.83 -3.62 -33.35
N LEU A 221 6.75 -2.41 -33.90
CA LEU A 221 5.63 -1.49 -33.77
C LEU A 221 4.78 -1.42 -35.05
N GLU A 222 5.10 -2.24 -36.06
CA GLU A 222 4.30 -2.42 -37.26
C GLU A 222 3.26 -3.54 -37.07
N PHE A 223 1.99 -3.15 -37.17
CA PHE A 223 0.87 -4.07 -36.99
C PHE A 223 0.44 -4.69 -38.32
N LYS A 224 0.15 -5.99 -38.31
CA LYS A 224 -0.44 -6.68 -39.45
C LYS A 224 -1.85 -6.15 -39.71
N ASN A 225 -2.25 -6.13 -40.98
CA ASN A 225 -3.63 -5.79 -41.34
C ASN A 225 -4.61 -6.73 -40.62
N GLY A 226 -5.66 -6.15 -40.03
CA GLY A 226 -6.65 -6.87 -39.23
C GLY A 226 -6.24 -7.14 -37.78
N ASP A 227 -5.05 -6.74 -37.33
CA ASP A 227 -4.71 -6.76 -35.90
C ASP A 227 -5.35 -5.57 -35.17
N ASP A 228 -6.40 -5.85 -34.41
CA ASP A 228 -7.12 -4.92 -33.56
C ASP A 228 -6.83 -5.13 -32.06
N SER A 229 -5.84 -5.96 -31.71
CA SER A 229 -5.64 -6.42 -30.32
C SER A 229 -5.38 -5.30 -29.32
N ILE A 230 -4.57 -4.30 -29.68
CA ILE A 230 -4.29 -3.14 -28.82
C ILE A 230 -5.53 -2.23 -28.72
N LYS A 231 -6.25 -2.05 -29.82
CA LYS A 231 -7.52 -1.28 -29.86
C LYS A 231 -8.58 -1.89 -28.97
N ASP A 232 -8.77 -3.20 -29.08
CA ASP A 232 -9.68 -3.99 -28.26
C ASP A 232 -9.32 -3.89 -26.77
N LEU A 233 -8.02 -3.95 -26.45
CA LEU A 233 -7.54 -3.79 -25.08
C LEU A 233 -7.84 -2.39 -24.53
N VAL A 234 -7.57 -1.34 -25.31
CA VAL A 234 -7.90 0.04 -24.94
C VAL A 234 -9.41 0.21 -24.77
N ALA A 235 -10.22 -0.31 -25.68
CA ALA A 235 -11.68 -0.22 -25.61
C ALA A 235 -12.23 -0.88 -24.33
N LYS A 236 -11.78 -2.09 -24.01
CA LYS A 236 -12.15 -2.80 -22.77
C LYS A 236 -11.68 -2.07 -21.51
N GLY A 237 -10.46 -1.52 -21.53
CA GLY A 237 -9.97 -0.70 -20.42
C GLY A 237 -10.84 0.53 -20.21
N ARG A 238 -11.23 1.19 -21.32
CA ARG A 238 -12.08 2.39 -21.32
C ARG A 238 -13.49 2.10 -20.79
N GLU A 239 -14.07 0.93 -21.10
CA GLU A 239 -15.33 0.48 -20.49
C GLU A 239 -15.23 0.42 -18.96
N VAL A 240 -14.14 -0.17 -18.44
CA VAL A 240 -13.90 -0.23 -16.99
C VAL A 240 -13.70 1.16 -16.40
N ALA A 241 -12.85 2.00 -17.02
CA ALA A 241 -12.59 3.36 -16.57
C ALA A 241 -13.87 4.20 -16.51
N ASN A 242 -14.72 4.13 -17.53
CA ASN A 242 -16.01 4.82 -17.56
C ASN A 242 -16.93 4.36 -16.42
N SER A 243 -16.99 3.05 -16.13
CA SER A 243 -17.81 2.54 -15.02
C SER A 243 -17.36 3.02 -13.63
N LYS A 244 -16.10 3.43 -13.52
CA LYS A 244 -15.46 3.90 -12.28
C LYS A 244 -15.25 5.42 -12.25
N ASN A 245 -15.68 6.15 -13.29
CA ASN A 245 -15.40 7.57 -13.50
C ASN A 245 -13.91 7.92 -13.40
N TRP A 246 -13.05 7.08 -13.98
CA TRP A 246 -11.61 7.32 -14.04
C TRP A 246 -11.26 8.31 -15.15
N THR A 247 -10.22 9.09 -14.92
CA THR A 247 -9.57 9.99 -15.88
C THR A 247 -8.79 9.21 -16.93
N GLU A 248 -8.34 9.89 -18.00
CA GLU A 248 -7.47 9.26 -19.01
C GLU A 248 -6.10 8.84 -18.43
N ASP A 249 -5.55 9.57 -17.45
CA ASP A 249 -4.32 9.20 -16.76
C ASP A 249 -4.53 7.91 -15.94
N GLU A 250 -5.68 7.78 -15.27
CA GLU A 250 -6.03 6.56 -14.52
C GLU A 250 -6.33 5.35 -15.44
N LEU A 251 -6.93 5.57 -16.61
CA LEU A 251 -7.06 4.55 -17.66
C LEU A 251 -5.67 4.08 -18.14
N LEU A 252 -4.76 5.02 -18.38
CA LEU A 252 -3.38 4.73 -18.78
C LEU A 252 -2.66 3.91 -17.70
N GLU A 253 -2.72 4.34 -16.44
CA GLU A 253 -2.15 3.60 -15.30
C GLU A 253 -2.73 2.20 -15.17
N TYR A 254 -4.05 2.04 -15.32
CA TYR A 254 -4.73 0.75 -15.25
C TYR A 254 -4.25 -0.23 -16.33
N LEU A 255 -4.12 0.24 -17.57
CA LEU A 255 -3.68 -0.60 -18.68
C LEU A 255 -2.17 -0.89 -18.65
N LEU A 256 -1.35 0.06 -18.18
CA LEU A 256 0.07 -0.19 -17.95
C LEU A 256 0.30 -1.13 -16.76
N ALA A 257 -0.53 -1.07 -15.72
CA ALA A 257 -0.51 -2.05 -14.63
C ALA A 257 -0.77 -3.47 -15.17
N LEU A 258 -1.74 -3.66 -16.08
CA LEU A 258 -1.93 -4.96 -16.73
C LEU A 258 -0.63 -5.47 -17.39
N ILE A 259 0.09 -4.61 -18.11
CA ILE A 259 1.36 -4.98 -18.76
C ILE A 259 2.43 -5.32 -17.72
N GLN A 260 2.54 -4.53 -16.64
CA GLN A 260 3.47 -4.80 -15.54
C GLN A 260 3.22 -6.16 -14.86
N TYR A 261 1.98 -6.63 -14.83
CA TYR A 261 1.59 -7.94 -14.28
C TYR A 261 1.68 -9.11 -15.27
N ILE A 262 1.90 -8.86 -16.57
CA ILE A 262 2.24 -9.94 -17.52
C ILE A 262 3.55 -10.61 -17.06
N SER A 263 3.62 -11.95 -17.05
CA SER A 263 4.76 -12.67 -16.47
C SER A 263 6.09 -12.36 -17.16
N TYR A 264 7.18 -12.30 -16.39
CA TYR A 264 8.53 -12.21 -16.95
C TYR A 264 8.96 -13.57 -17.54
N ASP A 265 9.54 -13.57 -18.74
CA ASP A 265 9.95 -14.80 -19.44
C ASP A 265 11.42 -15.18 -19.17
N TYR A 266 11.70 -15.72 -17.98
CA TYR A 266 13.04 -16.18 -17.59
C TYR A 266 13.64 -17.19 -18.59
N SER A 267 12.80 -18.06 -19.16
CA SER A 267 13.24 -19.10 -20.12
C SER A 267 13.85 -18.52 -21.40
N LYS A 268 13.48 -17.29 -21.76
CA LYS A 268 14.02 -16.57 -22.93
C LYS A 268 15.43 -16.04 -22.68
N ILE A 269 15.76 -15.71 -21.44
CA ILE A 269 17.07 -15.23 -21.02
C ILE A 269 18.02 -16.40 -20.70
N GLU A 270 17.54 -17.43 -20.01
CA GLU A 270 18.37 -18.56 -19.55
C GLU A 270 18.85 -19.47 -20.67
N ASN A 271 18.03 -19.70 -21.69
CA ASN A 271 18.34 -20.71 -22.71
C ASN A 271 19.20 -20.17 -23.87
N GLY A 272 19.38 -18.85 -24.02
CA GLY A 272 20.09 -18.26 -25.17
C GLY A 272 19.50 -18.60 -26.55
N LEU A 273 18.31 -19.23 -26.59
CA LEU A 273 17.72 -19.85 -27.78
C LEU A 273 17.04 -18.85 -28.74
N SER A 274 16.79 -17.61 -28.31
CA SER A 274 16.36 -16.51 -29.17
C SER A 274 16.44 -15.18 -28.42
N THR A 275 17.36 -14.31 -28.84
CA THR A 275 17.49 -12.93 -28.32
C THR A 275 16.49 -11.96 -28.96
N ASN A 276 15.72 -12.41 -29.95
CA ASN A 276 14.84 -11.52 -30.69
C ASN A 276 13.60 -11.14 -29.87
N PRO A 277 13.22 -9.85 -29.86
CA PRO A 277 12.01 -9.41 -29.19
C PRO A 277 10.74 -10.09 -29.73
N PHE A 278 9.71 -10.11 -28.89
CA PHE A 278 8.35 -10.42 -29.27
C PHE A 278 7.69 -9.18 -29.88
N TYR A 279 6.86 -9.40 -30.89
CA TYR A 279 5.87 -8.41 -31.30
C TYR A 279 4.84 -8.24 -30.15
N PRO A 280 4.22 -7.06 -29.98
CA PRO A 280 3.20 -6.81 -28.96
C PRO A 280 2.11 -7.90 -28.90
N TYR A 281 1.67 -8.38 -30.06
CA TYR A 281 0.69 -9.45 -30.18
C TYR A 281 1.17 -10.79 -29.58
N GLU A 282 2.44 -11.17 -29.81
CA GLU A 282 3.03 -12.38 -29.23
C GLU A 282 3.05 -12.29 -27.69
N SER A 283 3.42 -11.14 -27.13
CA SER A 283 3.42 -10.91 -25.68
C SER A 283 2.03 -11.01 -25.06
N LEU A 284 1.00 -10.47 -25.72
CA LEU A 284 -0.40 -10.62 -25.29
C LEU A 284 -0.85 -12.09 -25.39
N TYR A 285 -0.57 -12.76 -26.51
CA TYR A 285 -1.02 -14.13 -26.75
C TYR A 285 -0.38 -15.14 -25.79
N LEU A 286 0.92 -15.00 -25.52
CA LEU A 286 1.66 -15.86 -24.62
C LEU A 286 1.51 -15.45 -23.15
N LYS A 287 1.04 -14.22 -22.89
CA LYS A 287 0.99 -13.60 -21.56
C LYS A 287 2.34 -13.61 -20.84
N LYS A 288 3.44 -13.40 -21.58
CA LYS A 288 4.79 -13.28 -21.04
C LYS A 288 5.71 -12.46 -21.94
N GLY A 289 6.82 -11.98 -21.40
CA GLY A 289 7.88 -11.31 -22.16
C GLY A 289 9.04 -10.87 -21.26
N VAL A 290 10.15 -10.45 -21.87
CA VAL A 290 11.27 -9.79 -21.17
C VAL A 290 11.14 -8.26 -21.23
N CYS A 291 12.10 -7.51 -20.68
CA CYS A 291 12.05 -6.04 -20.59
C CYS A 291 11.73 -5.33 -21.93
N SER A 292 12.37 -5.73 -23.03
CA SER A 292 12.13 -5.17 -24.37
C SER A 292 10.74 -5.52 -24.93
N ASP A 293 10.35 -6.80 -24.86
CA ASP A 293 9.04 -7.29 -25.32
C ASP A 293 7.89 -6.47 -24.70
N LYS A 294 7.97 -6.31 -23.38
CA LYS A 294 6.96 -5.63 -22.57
C LYS A 294 6.97 -4.13 -22.81
N THR A 295 8.15 -3.55 -23.06
CA THR A 295 8.31 -2.14 -23.44
C THR A 295 7.70 -1.84 -24.81
N PHE A 296 7.84 -2.73 -25.80
CA PHE A 296 7.20 -2.54 -27.11
C PHE A 296 5.68 -2.63 -27.03
N LEU A 297 5.17 -3.59 -26.26
CA LEU A 297 3.74 -3.70 -25.97
C LEU A 297 3.22 -2.43 -25.27
N ALA A 298 3.95 -1.93 -24.27
CA ALA A 298 3.60 -0.72 -23.55
C ALA A 298 3.60 0.52 -24.45
N LEU A 299 4.62 0.67 -25.31
CA LEU A 299 4.69 1.80 -26.24
C LEU A 299 3.54 1.78 -27.25
N ALA A 300 3.21 0.62 -27.80
CA ALA A 300 2.06 0.46 -28.69
C ALA A 300 0.75 0.86 -28.00
N LEU A 301 0.54 0.38 -26.77
CA LEU A 301 -0.64 0.70 -25.96
C LEU A 301 -0.79 2.19 -25.72
N ILE A 302 0.26 2.88 -25.25
CA ILE A 302 0.14 4.30 -24.92
C ILE A 302 -0.07 5.18 -26.16
N ARG A 303 0.48 4.75 -27.32
CA ARG A 303 0.25 5.43 -28.60
C ARG A 303 -1.20 5.29 -29.06
N GLU A 304 -1.80 4.12 -28.88
CA GLU A 304 -3.23 3.92 -29.15
C GLU A 304 -4.10 4.76 -28.20
N LEU A 305 -3.69 4.95 -26.95
CA LEU A 305 -4.33 5.88 -26.01
C LEU A 305 -4.09 7.37 -26.35
N GLY A 306 -3.19 7.69 -27.28
CA GLY A 306 -2.86 9.06 -27.68
C GLY A 306 -1.77 9.76 -26.85
N TYR A 307 -1.05 9.04 -25.99
CA TYR A 307 0.06 9.57 -25.22
C TYR A 307 1.37 9.58 -26.02
N GLY A 308 2.21 10.58 -25.74
CA GLY A 308 3.57 10.62 -26.27
C GLY A 308 4.44 9.57 -25.60
N GLY A 309 5.32 8.94 -26.36
CA GLY A 309 6.06 7.77 -25.91
C GLY A 309 7.43 7.61 -26.54
N ALA A 310 8.28 6.81 -25.91
CA ALA A 310 9.56 6.37 -26.44
C ALA A 310 9.99 5.05 -25.81
N ILE A 311 10.97 4.38 -26.41
CA ILE A 311 11.72 3.30 -25.77
C ILE A 311 12.92 3.94 -25.08
N LEU A 312 13.09 3.68 -23.79
CA LEU A 312 14.31 4.00 -23.06
C LEU A 312 15.15 2.73 -22.98
N ASP A 313 16.31 2.74 -23.63
CA ASP A 313 17.25 1.63 -23.63
C ASP A 313 18.44 1.99 -22.72
N PHE A 314 18.83 1.05 -21.87
CA PHE A 314 19.88 1.21 -20.85
C PHE A 314 20.94 0.12 -21.03
N PRO A 315 21.91 0.33 -21.94
CA PRO A 315 22.90 -0.70 -22.29
C PRO A 315 23.75 -1.15 -21.10
N ASP A 316 24.09 -0.22 -20.20
CA ASP A 316 24.99 -0.46 -19.07
C ASP A 316 24.42 -1.45 -18.04
N ILE A 317 23.10 -1.59 -18.00
CA ILE A 317 22.39 -2.49 -17.08
C ILE A 317 21.55 -3.55 -17.82
N ASN A 318 21.71 -3.64 -19.16
CA ASN A 318 20.94 -4.54 -20.03
C ASN A 318 19.42 -4.49 -19.76
N HIS A 319 18.87 -3.28 -19.74
CA HIS A 319 17.45 -3.04 -19.42
C HIS A 319 16.79 -2.15 -20.46
N SER A 320 15.48 -2.34 -20.63
CA SER A 320 14.64 -1.45 -21.43
C SER A 320 13.36 -1.14 -20.68
N ALA A 321 12.94 0.12 -20.74
CA ALA A 321 11.75 0.62 -20.09
C ALA A 321 10.95 1.52 -21.03
N LEU A 322 9.68 1.73 -20.70
CA LEU A 322 8.85 2.68 -21.42
C LEU A 322 9.23 4.10 -21.00
N GLY A 323 9.44 4.97 -21.99
CA GLY A 323 9.49 6.42 -21.80
C GLY A 323 8.11 6.99 -22.05
N LEU A 324 7.48 7.55 -21.02
CA LEU A 324 6.16 8.17 -21.12
C LEU A 324 6.29 9.69 -21.12
N SER A 325 5.75 10.37 -22.12
CA SER A 325 5.80 11.84 -22.21
C SER A 325 5.27 12.46 -20.93
N CYS A 326 6.05 13.33 -20.30
CA CYS A 326 5.69 13.98 -19.04
C CYS A 326 6.37 15.36 -18.91
N PRO A 327 6.00 16.19 -17.91
CA PRO A 327 6.66 17.47 -17.68
C PRO A 327 8.18 17.31 -17.50
N LEU A 328 8.94 18.24 -18.10
CA LEU A 328 10.41 18.17 -18.19
C LEU A 328 11.08 17.99 -16.82
N GLU A 329 10.57 18.67 -15.80
CA GLU A 329 11.04 18.62 -14.41
C GLU A 329 10.96 17.24 -13.75
N TYR A 330 10.11 16.35 -14.28
CA TYR A 330 9.95 14.98 -13.78
C TYR A 330 10.58 13.92 -14.69
N SER A 331 11.01 14.32 -15.89
CA SER A 331 11.57 13.42 -16.87
C SER A 331 12.99 12.95 -16.52
N VAL A 332 13.33 11.75 -16.93
CA VAL A 332 14.68 11.19 -16.79
C VAL A 332 15.65 12.06 -17.57
N ARG A 333 16.69 12.59 -16.92
CA ARG A 333 17.71 13.46 -17.52
C ARG A 333 17.19 14.62 -18.35
N GLY A 334 16.03 15.18 -18.02
CA GLY A 334 15.43 16.27 -18.83
C GLY A 334 15.09 15.83 -20.25
N SER A 335 14.80 14.55 -20.47
CA SER A 335 14.49 13.99 -21.79
C SER A 335 13.08 14.33 -22.30
N GLY A 336 12.19 14.79 -21.43
CA GLY A 336 10.75 14.89 -21.69
C GLY A 336 9.98 13.57 -21.49
N TYR A 337 10.66 12.50 -21.06
CA TYR A 337 10.04 11.21 -20.77
C TYR A 337 10.27 10.77 -19.31
N CYS A 338 9.19 10.40 -18.63
CA CYS A 338 9.21 9.74 -17.34
C CYS A 338 9.50 8.25 -17.52
N PHE A 339 10.21 7.66 -16.55
CA PHE A 339 10.52 6.24 -16.53
C PHE A 339 9.28 5.42 -16.19
N VAL A 340 8.95 4.41 -17.00
CA VAL A 340 7.90 3.45 -16.68
C VAL A 340 8.49 2.05 -16.72
N GLU A 341 8.64 1.46 -15.53
CA GLU A 341 9.04 0.06 -15.39
C GLU A 341 7.97 -0.85 -15.97
N THR A 342 8.36 -1.83 -16.79
CA THR A 342 7.41 -2.76 -17.42
C THR A 342 7.53 -4.18 -16.90
N THR A 343 8.61 -4.56 -16.23
CA THR A 343 8.91 -5.93 -15.79
C THR A 343 8.31 -6.30 -14.44
N ASN A 344 7.92 -5.30 -13.65
CA ASN A 344 7.24 -5.46 -12.36
C ASN A 344 6.37 -4.23 -12.10
N TYR A 345 5.46 -4.32 -11.14
CA TYR A 345 4.59 -3.19 -10.79
C TYR A 345 5.35 -2.10 -10.04
N PHE A 346 5.35 -0.90 -10.62
CA PHE A 346 5.73 0.34 -9.99
C PHE A 346 4.80 1.46 -10.46
N PRO A 347 4.45 2.43 -9.58
CA PRO A 347 3.76 3.64 -10.02
C PRO A 347 4.53 4.34 -11.16
N LEU A 348 3.80 4.86 -12.15
CA LEU A 348 4.40 5.43 -13.36
C LEU A 348 5.31 6.63 -13.03
N GLY A 349 6.59 6.53 -13.35
CA GLY A 349 7.62 7.51 -13.02
C GLY A 349 8.57 7.08 -11.90
N VAL A 350 8.27 6.02 -11.16
CA VAL A 350 9.21 5.45 -10.18
C VAL A 350 10.32 4.70 -10.91
N ILE A 351 11.56 5.02 -10.55
CA ILE A 351 12.77 4.30 -10.92
C ILE A 351 13.05 3.25 -9.83
N PRO A 352 13.10 1.96 -10.18
CA PRO A 352 13.43 0.89 -9.24
C PRO A 352 14.78 1.10 -8.57
N GLN A 353 14.89 0.70 -7.29
CA GLN A 353 16.14 0.80 -6.53
C GLN A 353 17.20 -0.22 -6.97
N SER A 354 16.75 -1.33 -7.56
CA SER A 354 17.63 -2.38 -8.10
C SER A 354 17.01 -2.97 -9.34
N ILE A 355 17.86 -3.20 -10.34
CA ILE A 355 17.56 -3.92 -11.58
C ILE A 355 18.66 -4.97 -11.72
N ASP A 356 18.29 -6.24 -11.70
CA ASP A 356 19.22 -7.36 -11.84
C ASP A 356 18.66 -8.37 -12.85
N GLY A 357 19.50 -8.83 -13.78
CA GLY A 357 19.08 -9.70 -14.89
C GLY A 357 17.97 -9.13 -15.79
N GLY A 358 17.86 -7.79 -15.87
CA GLY A 358 16.78 -7.12 -16.61
C GLY A 358 15.43 -7.10 -15.90
N LEU A 359 15.38 -7.46 -14.61
CA LEU A 359 14.18 -7.44 -13.77
C LEU A 359 14.30 -6.40 -12.66
N ALA A 360 13.24 -5.62 -12.47
CA ALA A 360 13.16 -4.62 -11.42
C ALA A 360 12.64 -5.18 -10.09
N PHE A 361 13.27 -4.77 -8.99
CA PHE A 361 12.94 -5.20 -7.64
C PHE A 361 12.44 -4.06 -6.76
N THR A 362 11.37 -4.33 -6.01
CA THR A 362 10.83 -3.42 -4.99
C THR A 362 11.48 -3.69 -3.64
N SER A 363 11.76 -2.62 -2.89
CA SER A 363 11.97 -2.72 -1.45
C SER A 363 10.78 -2.03 -0.76
N ALA A 364 9.88 -2.85 -0.21
CA ALA A 364 8.56 -2.42 0.25
C ALA A 364 8.58 -1.33 1.33
N SER A 365 9.72 -1.12 1.99
CA SER A 365 9.89 -0.20 3.11
C SER A 365 10.82 0.99 2.81
N ASN A 366 11.38 1.11 1.60
CA ASN A 366 12.28 2.20 1.26
C ASN A 366 11.73 3.07 0.12
N PHE A 367 11.34 4.30 0.47
CA PHE A 367 10.89 5.32 -0.48
C PHE A 367 12.00 6.31 -0.87
N SER A 368 13.23 6.05 -0.43
CA SER A 368 14.40 6.84 -0.82
C SER A 368 14.79 6.53 -2.26
N ASN A 369 15.30 7.52 -2.97
CA ASN A 369 15.89 7.37 -4.32
C ASN A 369 14.93 6.83 -5.42
N LEU A 370 13.62 6.80 -5.21
CA LEU A 370 12.62 6.32 -6.20
C LEU A 370 12.55 7.12 -7.50
N PHE A 371 13.31 8.22 -7.62
CA PHE A 371 13.40 9.05 -8.83
C PHE A 371 14.85 9.34 -9.21
N ASN A 372 15.81 8.59 -8.65
CA ASN A 372 17.22 8.76 -8.96
C ASN A 372 17.56 7.97 -10.22
N ASP A 373 17.90 8.67 -11.29
CA ASP A 373 18.27 8.09 -12.59
C ASP A 373 19.78 7.86 -12.74
N THR A 374 20.58 8.22 -11.74
CA THR A 374 22.04 7.99 -11.75
C THR A 374 22.40 6.50 -11.95
N PRO A 375 21.74 5.53 -11.27
CA PRO A 375 22.09 4.11 -11.40
C PRO A 375 21.74 3.51 -12.77
N LEU A 376 20.96 4.21 -13.61
CA LEU A 376 20.52 3.69 -14.92
C LEU A 376 21.63 3.70 -15.99
N GLY A 377 22.78 4.32 -15.72
CA GLY A 377 23.89 4.38 -16.69
C GLY A 377 23.51 5.18 -17.94
N THR A 378 24.02 4.81 -19.10
CA THR A 378 23.76 5.48 -20.38
C THR A 378 22.30 5.29 -20.79
N ILE A 379 21.66 6.36 -21.26
CA ILE A 379 20.28 6.32 -21.77
C ILE A 379 20.29 6.58 -23.27
N GLU A 380 19.70 5.66 -24.02
CA GLU A 380 19.42 5.81 -25.44
C GLU A 380 17.90 5.85 -25.64
N ILE A 381 17.41 6.80 -26.45
CA ILE A 381 15.97 7.04 -26.60
C ILE A 381 15.56 6.83 -28.05
N TYR A 382 14.69 5.85 -28.27
CA TYR A 382 14.24 5.40 -29.59
C TYR A 382 12.73 5.49 -29.75
N GLN A 383 12.26 5.44 -30.99
CA GLN A 383 10.84 5.38 -31.34
C GLN A 383 10.04 6.48 -30.65
N LYS A 384 10.55 7.71 -30.70
CA LYS A 384 9.88 8.88 -30.12
C LYS A 384 8.58 9.15 -30.87
N SER A 385 7.49 9.33 -30.14
CA SER A 385 6.21 9.79 -30.65
C SER A 385 5.70 10.99 -29.86
N SER A 386 5.07 11.93 -30.56
CA SER A 386 4.30 13.01 -29.94
C SER A 386 2.95 12.51 -29.46
N GLY A 387 2.38 13.17 -28.45
CA GLY A 387 1.05 12.89 -27.94
C GLY A 387 0.82 13.64 -26.64
N GLN A 388 -0.22 13.26 -25.90
CA GLN A 388 -0.53 13.83 -24.60
C GLN A 388 0.59 13.53 -23.58
N SER A 389 0.75 14.46 -22.63
CA SER A 389 1.69 14.34 -21.52
C SER A 389 0.96 13.75 -20.32
N TYR A 390 1.54 12.75 -19.68
CA TYR A 390 1.06 12.17 -18.42
C TYR A 390 1.35 13.12 -17.25
N ASN A 391 0.33 13.42 -16.45
CA ASN A 391 0.41 14.40 -15.36
C ASN A 391 0.34 13.75 -13.96
N GLY A 392 -0.07 12.48 -13.86
CA GLY A 392 -0.13 11.74 -12.59
C GLY A 392 1.20 11.68 -11.81
N ILE A 393 2.34 11.91 -12.48
CA ILE A 393 3.66 11.99 -11.84
C ILE A 393 3.74 13.08 -10.75
N TYR A 394 3.02 14.20 -10.89
CA TYR A 394 3.00 15.25 -9.87
C TYR A 394 2.43 14.73 -8.54
N ASN A 395 1.25 14.12 -8.59
CA ASN A 395 0.59 13.54 -7.41
C ASN A 395 1.41 12.40 -6.82
N LEU A 396 2.07 11.60 -7.66
CA LEU A 396 2.97 10.55 -7.23
C LEU A 396 4.14 11.11 -6.42
N ARG A 397 4.78 12.20 -6.87
CA ARG A 397 5.89 12.83 -6.12
C ARG A 397 5.43 13.38 -4.78
N LEU A 398 4.28 14.05 -4.73
CA LEU A 398 3.70 14.50 -3.45
C LEU A 398 3.47 13.35 -2.48
N ARG A 399 2.96 12.22 -2.98
CA ARG A 399 2.73 11.02 -2.17
C ARG A 399 4.02 10.42 -1.63
N VAL A 400 5.07 10.36 -2.46
CA VAL A 400 6.40 9.88 -2.03
C VAL A 400 6.99 10.80 -0.96
N GLU A 401 6.89 12.12 -1.11
CA GLU A 401 7.37 13.06 -0.09
C GLU A 401 6.58 12.93 1.22
N ALA A 402 5.26 12.75 1.16
CA ALA A 402 4.45 12.48 2.36
C ALA A 402 4.89 11.17 3.06
N LEU A 403 5.18 10.11 2.30
CA LEU A 403 5.69 8.85 2.85
C LEU A 403 7.07 9.00 3.50
N LYS A 404 7.98 9.77 2.88
CA LYS A 404 9.30 10.08 3.45
C LYS A 404 9.16 10.86 4.76
N GLN A 405 8.30 11.87 4.79
CA GLN A 405 8.05 12.67 5.99
C GLN A 405 7.47 11.81 7.12
N LEU A 406 6.46 10.99 6.83
CA LEU A 406 5.89 10.06 7.81
C LEU A 406 6.96 9.10 8.35
N ASN A 407 7.79 8.53 7.48
CA ASN A 407 8.88 7.66 7.90
C ASN A 407 9.89 8.38 8.81
N GLN A 408 10.27 9.62 8.47
CA GLN A 408 11.16 10.43 9.30
C GLN A 408 10.55 10.71 10.68
N ASP A 409 9.27 11.11 10.72
CA ASP A 409 8.55 11.35 11.97
C ASP A 409 8.48 10.09 12.85
N LEU A 410 8.24 8.93 12.25
CA LEU A 410 8.18 7.65 12.96
C LEU A 410 9.54 7.22 13.52
N GLN A 411 10.64 7.73 12.98
CA GLN A 411 11.99 7.48 13.48
C GLN A 411 12.36 8.43 14.63
N THR A 412 11.92 9.69 14.60
CA THR A 412 12.32 10.71 15.59
C THR A 412 11.42 10.74 16.82
N MET A 413 10.10 10.61 16.65
CA MET A 413 9.11 10.75 17.72
C MET A 413 9.27 9.76 18.89
N PRO A 414 9.74 8.51 18.71
CA PRO A 414 9.99 7.61 19.85
C PRO A 414 11.02 8.15 20.84
N ALA A 415 12.10 8.77 20.36
CA ALA A 415 13.13 9.34 21.23
C ALA A 415 12.58 10.54 22.02
N GLU A 416 11.77 11.38 21.37
CA GLU A 416 11.10 12.52 22.01
C GLU A 416 10.07 12.08 23.07
N ALA A 417 9.28 11.04 22.76
CA ALA A 417 8.36 10.45 23.72
C ALA A 417 9.11 9.82 24.91
N LYS A 418 10.29 9.23 24.67
CA LYS A 418 11.12 8.65 25.71
C LYS A 418 11.70 9.71 26.66
N ALA A 419 12.09 10.87 26.15
CA ALA A 419 12.53 11.99 27.00
C ALA A 419 11.41 12.44 27.96
N LEU A 420 10.20 12.66 27.43
CA LEU A 420 9.03 13.01 28.24
C LEU A 420 8.68 11.93 29.28
N GLU A 421 8.87 10.64 28.93
CA GLU A 421 8.67 9.53 29.86
C GLU A 421 9.66 9.55 31.03
N LEU A 422 10.93 9.92 30.78
CA LEU A 422 11.94 10.07 31.84
C LEU A 422 11.58 11.22 32.77
N ASP A 423 11.15 12.35 32.23
CA ASP A 423 10.71 13.52 33.01
C ASP A 423 9.48 13.17 33.87
N LEU A 424 8.53 12.42 33.32
CA LEU A 424 7.37 11.92 34.07
C LEU A 424 7.79 11.00 35.21
N THR A 425 8.75 10.12 34.98
CA THR A 425 9.25 9.19 35.99
C THR A 425 9.96 9.95 37.13
N ALA A 426 10.74 10.98 36.80
CA ALA A 426 11.38 11.82 37.81
C ALA A 426 10.34 12.55 38.68
N LYS A 427 9.33 13.18 38.06
CA LYS A 427 8.24 13.85 38.80
C LYS A 427 7.42 12.89 39.65
N GLU A 428 7.18 11.67 39.18
CA GLU A 428 6.49 10.63 39.94
C GLU A 428 7.28 10.26 41.22
N VAL A 429 8.61 10.19 41.14
CA VAL A 429 9.47 9.96 42.32
C VAL A 429 9.36 11.13 43.30
N GLU A 430 9.44 12.38 42.83
CA GLU A 430 9.30 13.58 43.68
C GLU A 430 7.93 13.61 44.39
N ILE A 431 6.84 13.37 43.65
CA ILE A 431 5.48 13.30 44.20
C ILE A 431 5.39 12.21 45.28
N ASN A 432 5.97 11.04 45.05
CA ASN A 432 5.92 9.93 46.00
C ASN A 432 6.73 10.22 47.27
N LEU A 433 7.91 10.84 47.16
CA LEU A 433 8.70 11.28 48.31
C LEU A 433 7.96 12.35 49.11
N MET A 434 7.40 13.35 48.44
CA MET A 434 6.64 14.43 49.06
C MET A 434 5.40 13.89 49.78
N LYS A 435 4.69 12.95 49.15
CA LYS A 435 3.53 12.27 49.74
C LYS A 435 3.90 11.52 51.02
N ALA A 436 5.00 10.76 51.01
CA ALA A 436 5.47 10.05 52.18
C ALA A 436 5.80 11.01 53.35
N GLN A 437 6.36 12.19 53.05
CA GLN A 437 6.63 13.21 54.07
C GLN A 437 5.36 13.88 54.60
N ILE A 438 4.38 14.16 53.74
CA ILE A 438 3.05 14.64 54.14
C ILE A 438 2.38 13.65 55.08
N ASP A 439 2.41 12.35 54.74
CA ASP A 439 1.82 11.28 55.57
C ASP A 439 2.48 11.20 56.96
N ILE A 440 3.81 11.44 57.05
CA ILE A 440 4.53 11.54 58.33
C ILE A 440 4.02 12.72 59.15
N TYR A 441 3.90 13.93 58.58
CA TYR A 441 3.44 15.10 59.34
C TYR A 441 1.99 14.98 59.79
N LEU A 442 1.13 14.37 58.96
CA LEU A 442 -0.23 14.03 59.33
C LEU A 442 -0.26 13.08 60.53
N SER A 443 0.61 12.06 60.57
CA SER A 443 0.69 11.12 61.70
C SER A 443 1.23 11.72 63.01
N GLN A 444 1.90 12.89 62.93
CA GLN A 444 2.49 13.60 64.07
C GLN A 444 1.64 14.80 64.53
N ASP A 445 0.44 15.01 63.97
CA ASP A 445 -0.42 16.18 64.19
C ASP A 445 0.26 17.53 63.90
N LYS A 446 1.26 17.55 63.02
CA LYS A 446 1.99 18.76 62.61
C LYS A 446 1.27 19.52 61.50
N ASN A 447 0.17 20.15 61.87
CA ASN A 447 -0.77 20.77 60.91
C ASN A 447 -0.18 21.94 60.12
N THR A 448 0.76 22.70 60.68
CA THR A 448 1.39 23.84 59.98
C THR A 448 2.30 23.36 58.85
N GLU A 449 3.17 22.40 59.14
CA GLU A 449 4.10 21.78 58.19
C GLU A 449 3.35 20.97 57.12
N TYR A 450 2.30 20.25 57.54
CA TYR A 450 1.40 19.55 56.61
C TYR A 450 0.79 20.52 55.60
N ASN A 451 0.15 21.61 56.06
CA ASN A 451 -0.54 22.55 55.17
C ASN A 451 0.42 23.25 54.20
N ALA A 452 1.65 23.54 54.62
CA ALA A 452 2.68 24.11 53.75
C ALA A 452 3.06 23.16 52.61
N LEU A 453 3.28 21.88 52.91
CA LEU A 453 3.69 20.88 51.91
C LEU A 453 2.57 20.44 50.98
N VAL A 454 1.31 20.50 51.41
CA VAL A 454 0.17 20.20 50.54
C VAL A 454 0.12 21.16 49.35
N GLN A 455 0.48 22.43 49.54
CA GLN A 455 0.52 23.40 48.43
C GLN A 455 1.60 23.02 47.39
N GLU A 456 2.81 22.68 47.84
CA GLU A 456 3.91 22.25 46.97
C GLU A 456 3.63 20.92 46.29
N PHE A 457 3.03 19.97 47.02
CA PHE A 457 2.58 18.69 46.47
C PHE A 457 1.56 18.87 45.35
N ASN A 458 0.56 19.73 45.55
CA ASN A 458 -0.43 20.02 44.52
C ASN A 458 0.19 20.67 43.28
N ALA A 459 1.21 21.54 43.46
CA ALA A 459 1.95 22.11 42.34
C ALA A 459 2.70 21.02 41.54
N LEU A 460 3.42 20.12 42.21
CA LEU A 460 4.12 18.99 41.57
C LEU A 460 3.16 18.07 40.80
N VAL A 461 2.01 17.74 41.39
CA VAL A 461 0.96 16.94 40.73
C VAL A 461 0.42 17.65 39.49
N ASN A 462 0.20 18.97 39.54
CA ASN A 462 -0.24 19.74 38.38
C ASN A 462 0.81 19.73 37.25
N GLU A 463 2.08 19.93 37.59
CA GLU A 463 3.17 19.85 36.60
C GLU A 463 3.29 18.46 35.97
N TYR A 464 3.16 17.40 36.77
CA TYR A 464 3.12 16.02 36.27
C TYR A 464 1.94 15.82 35.30
N ASN A 465 0.75 16.33 35.65
CA ASN A 465 -0.43 16.19 34.82
C ASN A 465 -0.31 16.93 33.48
N GLU A 466 0.26 18.14 33.46
CA GLU A 466 0.52 18.86 32.22
C GLU A 466 1.55 18.14 31.35
N LEU A 467 2.63 17.62 31.95
CA LEU A 467 3.61 16.81 31.23
C LEU A 467 3.00 15.52 30.67
N LEU A 468 2.12 14.86 31.44
CA LEU A 468 1.44 13.64 31.05
C LEU A 468 0.51 13.90 29.85
N LYS A 469 -0.15 15.06 29.81
CA LYS A 469 -0.98 15.48 28.67
C LYS A 469 -0.14 15.64 27.41
N VAL A 470 1.04 16.27 27.49
CA VAL A 470 1.98 16.41 26.36
C VAL A 470 2.46 15.05 25.87
N TYR A 471 2.90 14.17 26.78
CA TYR A 471 3.32 12.81 26.46
C TYR A 471 2.20 12.01 25.76
N ARG A 472 0.96 12.06 26.27
CA ARG A 472 -0.19 11.38 25.66
C ARG A 472 -0.49 11.88 24.26
N ALA A 473 -0.49 13.20 24.05
CA ALA A 473 -0.69 13.80 22.73
C ALA A 473 0.41 13.38 21.73
N LYS A 474 1.67 13.28 22.20
CA LYS A 474 2.79 12.82 21.37
C LYS A 474 2.62 11.37 20.92
N VAL A 475 2.23 10.49 21.84
CA VAL A 475 1.94 9.08 21.57
C VAL A 475 0.76 8.93 20.60
N GLU A 476 -0.31 9.69 20.79
CA GLU A 476 -1.46 9.67 19.88
C GLU A 476 -1.07 10.11 18.46
N SER A 477 -0.32 11.21 18.35
CA SER A 477 0.20 11.69 17.06
C SER A 477 1.08 10.64 16.36
N TYR A 478 1.95 9.95 17.11
CA TYR A 478 2.78 8.87 16.58
C TYR A 478 1.92 7.74 16.00
N ASN A 479 0.91 7.31 16.76
CA ASN A 479 0.03 6.22 16.35
C ASN A 479 -0.75 6.56 15.06
N LEU A 480 -1.27 7.79 14.96
CA LEU A 480 -1.95 8.26 13.75
C LEU A 480 -1.02 8.24 12.53
N LYS A 481 0.21 8.76 12.66
CA LYS A 481 1.21 8.73 11.59
C LYS A 481 1.60 7.31 11.20
N ALA A 482 1.68 6.39 12.17
CA ALA A 482 1.98 4.99 11.90
C ALA A 482 0.87 4.32 11.09
N ILE A 483 -0.40 4.61 11.41
CA ILE A 483 -1.55 4.13 10.64
C ILE A 483 -1.47 4.66 9.20
N ASP A 484 -1.26 5.96 9.02
CA ASP A 484 -1.17 6.57 7.70
C ASP A 484 -0.01 6.04 6.88
N TYR A 485 1.18 5.90 7.49
CA TYR A 485 2.35 5.33 6.81
C TYR A 485 2.07 3.91 6.33
N ASN A 486 1.53 3.05 7.20
CA ASN A 486 1.22 1.66 6.84
C ASN A 486 0.20 1.58 5.70
N ARG A 487 -0.86 2.39 5.77
CA ARG A 487 -1.89 2.45 4.74
C ARG A 487 -1.31 2.92 3.39
N LEU A 488 -0.64 4.07 3.38
CA LEU A 488 -0.07 4.65 2.16
C LEU A 488 1.03 3.77 1.56
N SER A 489 1.88 3.16 2.40
CA SER A 489 2.95 2.27 1.95
C SER A 489 2.40 1.02 1.27
N LYS A 490 1.31 0.44 1.82
CA LYS A 490 0.64 -0.71 1.23
C LYS A 490 0.02 -0.37 -0.12
N GLU A 491 -0.68 0.76 -0.18
CA GLU A 491 -1.29 1.27 -1.41
C GLU A 491 -0.27 1.66 -2.50
N PHE A 492 0.94 2.05 -2.13
CA PHE A 492 1.97 2.46 -3.11
C PHE A 492 2.46 1.30 -3.98
N TYR A 493 2.73 0.14 -3.37
CA TYR A 493 3.26 -1.05 -4.05
C TYR A 493 2.19 -2.12 -4.35
N GLN A 494 0.93 -1.85 -4.04
CA GLN A 494 -0.20 -2.80 -4.21
C GLN A 494 -0.04 -4.13 -3.46
N LEU A 495 0.52 -4.05 -2.25
CA LEU A 495 0.84 -5.21 -1.40
C LEU A 495 -0.41 -5.84 -0.77
#